data_AF-B4PAQ4-F1
#
_entry.id   AF-B4PAQ4-F1
#
_cell.length_a   1.000
_cell.length_b   1.000
_cell.length_c   1.000
_cell.angle_alpha   90.00
_cell.angle_beta   90.00
_cell.angle_gamma   90.00
#
_symmetry.space_group_name_H-M   'P 1'
#
loop_
_entity.id
_entity.type
_entity.pdbx_description
1 polymer ?
#
loop_
_entity_poly.entity_id
_entity_poly.type
_entity_poly.pdbx_seq_one_letter_code
_entity_poly.pdbx_strand_id
1 'polypeptide(L)'
;MQDAETDTKRTKSYVEDVFRKVQAKPGVEDILIMNHSGVPVKTSMDRQDGLQYACLYDNLREKCQAFLSKMEPAQNLTLLRVRTKFHEVLITPDAKITVLVVQNAKDTFLNIKG
;
A
#
# COMPACT_ATOMS: atom_id res chain seq x y z
N MET A 1 -17.95 14.27 -21.25
CA MET A 1 -16.61 14.88 -21.43
C MET A 1 -15.67 14.09 -20.54
N GLN A 2 -14.63 13.52 -21.13
CA GLN A 2 -13.69 12.61 -20.48
C GLN A 2 -12.96 13.35 -19.34
N ASP A 3 -12.96 12.75 -18.15
CA ASP A 3 -12.08 13.17 -17.06
C ASP A 3 -10.64 13.02 -17.56
N ALA A 4 -10.00 14.16 -17.82
CA ALA A 4 -8.62 14.20 -18.21
C ALA A 4 -7.77 13.66 -17.05
N GLU A 5 -7.25 12.44 -17.20
CA GLU A 5 -6.12 11.97 -16.42
C GLU A 5 -4.95 12.93 -16.67
N THR A 6 -4.84 13.97 -15.85
CA THR A 6 -3.65 14.79 -15.78
C THR A 6 -2.48 13.87 -15.42
N ASP A 7 -1.67 13.51 -16.41
CA ASP A 7 -0.38 12.82 -16.25
C ASP A 7 0.57 13.72 -15.46
N THR A 8 0.33 13.80 -14.16
CA THR A 8 1.19 14.51 -13.23
C THR A 8 2.45 13.67 -13.15
N LYS A 9 3.55 14.17 -13.69
CA LYS A 9 4.89 13.59 -13.43
C LYS A 9 5.03 13.50 -11.91
N ARG A 10 4.97 12.28 -11.37
CA ARG A 10 5.17 12.05 -9.95
C ARG A 10 6.66 12.17 -9.68
N THR A 11 7.04 13.40 -9.34
CA THR A 11 8.40 13.79 -9.00
C THR A 11 8.79 13.25 -7.63
N LYS A 12 10.08 13.30 -7.30
CA LYS A 12 10.57 12.96 -5.95
C LYS A 12 9.80 13.69 -4.85
N SER A 13 9.39 14.94 -5.08
CA SER A 13 8.54 15.71 -4.17
C SER A 13 7.20 15.05 -3.88
N TYR A 14 6.55 14.43 -4.87
CA TYR A 14 5.29 13.73 -4.67
C TYR A 14 5.45 12.54 -3.71
N VAL A 15 6.52 11.76 -3.85
CA VAL A 15 6.80 10.63 -2.96
C VAL A 15 7.02 11.11 -1.53
N GLU A 16 7.78 12.19 -1.33
CA GLU A 16 8.01 12.80 0.00
C GLU A 16 6.72 13.37 0.60
N ASP A 17 5.86 13.98 -0.21
CA ASP A 17 4.57 14.50 0.23
C ASP A 17 3.62 13.38 0.67
N VAL A 18 3.54 12.30 -0.11
CA VAL A 18 2.75 11.12 0.24
C VAL A 18 3.29 10.50 1.53
N PHE A 19 4.61 10.30 1.63
CA PHE A 19 5.24 9.73 2.82
C PHE A 19 4.91 10.55 4.07
N ARG A 20 5.07 11.88 4.02
CA ARG A 20 4.75 12.77 5.15
C ARG A 20 3.27 12.74 5.54
N LYS A 21 2.37 12.75 4.55
CA LYS A 21 0.91 12.70 4.79
C LYS A 21 0.48 11.40 5.43
N VAL A 22 1.06 10.28 5.01
CA VAL A 22 0.79 8.95 5.58
C VAL A 22 1.37 8.85 6.98
N GLN A 23 2.61 9.29 7.18
CA GLN A 23 3.28 9.26 8.48
C GLN A 23 2.55 10.08 9.55
N ALA A 24 1.89 11.18 9.15
CA ALA A 24 1.12 12.01 10.07
C ALA A 24 -0.19 11.34 10.56
N LYS A 25 -0.60 10.20 9.99
CA LYS A 25 -1.83 9.51 10.40
C LYS A 25 -1.61 8.73 11.70
N PRO A 26 -2.56 8.79 12.66
CA PRO A 26 -2.42 8.07 13.92
C PRO A 26 -2.48 6.56 13.70
N GLY A 27 -1.59 5.83 14.36
CA GLY A 27 -1.53 4.37 14.33
C GLY A 27 -0.69 3.78 13.18
N VAL A 28 -0.13 4.60 12.30
CA VAL A 28 0.86 4.16 11.31
C VAL A 28 2.15 3.76 12.02
N GLU A 29 2.59 2.53 11.79
CA GLU A 29 3.83 1.97 12.35
C GLU A 29 4.93 2.02 11.29
N ASP A 30 4.65 1.50 10.10
CA ASP A 30 5.60 1.49 9.00
C ASP A 30 5.00 1.87 7.64
N ILE A 31 5.86 2.41 6.78
CA ILE A 31 5.52 2.86 5.43
C ILE A 31 6.55 2.30 4.46
N LEU A 32 6.08 1.76 3.35
CA LEU A 32 6.90 1.31 2.23
C LEU A 32 6.27 1.80 0.93
N ILE A 33 6.99 2.63 0.19
CA ILE A 33 6.60 3.13 -1.13
C ILE A 33 7.49 2.46 -2.17
N MET A 34 6.87 1.84 -3.16
CA MET A 34 7.55 1.12 -4.24
C MET A 34 7.22 1.74 -5.59
N ASN A 35 8.08 1.54 -6.58
CA ASN A 35 7.76 1.81 -7.97
C ASN A 35 6.89 0.69 -8.58
N HIS A 36 6.52 0.81 -9.86
CA HIS A 36 5.76 -0.20 -10.59
C HIS A 36 6.49 -1.55 -10.75
N SER A 37 7.81 -1.58 -10.57
CA SER A 37 8.65 -2.78 -10.67
C SER A 37 8.87 -3.48 -9.31
N GLY A 38 8.17 -3.06 -8.26
CA GLY A 38 8.31 -3.64 -6.91
C GLY A 38 9.58 -3.22 -6.17
N VAL A 39 10.31 -2.21 -6.65
CA VAL A 39 11.53 -1.72 -5.99
C VAL A 39 11.18 -0.65 -4.95
N PRO A 40 11.64 -0.77 -3.69
CA PRO A 40 11.48 0.26 -2.68
C PRO A 40 12.09 1.60 -3.12
N VAL A 41 11.26 2.65 -3.15
CA VAL A 41 11.68 4.03 -3.42
C VAL A 41 11.92 4.79 -2.10
N LYS A 42 11.06 4.55 -1.10
CA LYS A 42 11.13 5.20 0.22
C LYS A 42 10.48 4.28 1.26
N THR A 43 11.11 4.13 2.42
CA THR A 43 10.56 3.33 3.51
C THR A 43 10.98 3.86 4.89
N SER A 44 10.16 3.60 5.92
CA SER A 44 10.52 3.75 7.33
C SER A 44 11.23 2.53 7.92
N MET A 45 11.14 1.39 7.24
CA MET A 45 11.65 0.11 7.70
C MET A 45 13.17 0.02 7.49
N ASP A 46 13.79 -0.95 8.18
CA ASP A 46 15.16 -1.32 7.90
C ASP A 46 15.31 -1.86 6.47
N ARG A 47 16.51 -1.67 5.90
CA ARG A 47 16.75 -1.93 4.47
C ARG A 47 16.45 -3.38 4.06
N GLN A 48 16.81 -4.36 4.89
CA GLN A 48 16.59 -5.78 4.58
C GLN A 48 15.10 -6.12 4.57
N ASP A 49 14.38 -5.71 5.62
CA ASP A 49 12.95 -5.94 5.75
C ASP A 49 12.17 -5.23 4.65
N GLY A 50 12.50 -3.97 4.36
CA GLY A 50 11.88 -3.20 3.28
C GLY A 50 12.03 -3.86 1.91
N LEU A 51 13.18 -4.47 1.61
CA LEU A 51 13.40 -5.23 0.37
C LEU A 51 12.59 -6.54 0.36
N GLN A 52 12.61 -7.29 1.46
CA GLN A 52 11.88 -8.55 1.55
C GLN A 52 10.38 -8.34 1.42
N TYR A 53 9.83 -7.38 2.16
CA TYR A 53 8.42 -7.05 2.13
C TYR A 53 7.99 -6.49 0.78
N ALA A 54 8.81 -5.66 0.13
CA ALA A 54 8.50 -5.19 -1.21
C ALA A 54 8.27 -6.33 -2.19
N CYS A 55 9.17 -7.32 -2.21
CA CYS A 55 9.02 -8.50 -3.06
C CYS A 55 7.74 -9.28 -2.74
N LEU A 56 7.45 -9.54 -1.47
CA LEU A 56 6.27 -10.31 -1.06
C LEU A 56 4.95 -9.60 -1.42
N TYR A 57 4.87 -8.30 -1.17
CA TYR A 57 3.66 -7.51 -1.43
C TYR A 57 3.44 -7.26 -2.91
N ASP A 58 4.49 -7.08 -3.70
CA ASP A 58 4.41 -6.98 -5.16
C ASP A 58 3.82 -8.26 -5.76
N ASN A 59 4.34 -9.42 -5.37
CA ASN A 59 3.80 -10.73 -5.75
C ASN A 59 2.32 -10.90 -5.35
N LEU A 60 1.92 -10.43 -4.17
CA LEU A 60 0.53 -10.49 -3.72
C LEU A 60 -0.36 -9.57 -4.56
N ARG A 61 0.07 -8.33 -4.82
CA ARG A 61 -0.64 -7.36 -5.67
C ARG A 61 -0.90 -7.94 -7.05
N GLU A 62 0.11 -8.52 -7.69
CA GLU A 62 -0.01 -9.11 -9.02
C GLU A 62 -1.04 -10.24 -9.07
N LYS A 63 -1.01 -11.14 -8.08
CA LYS A 63 -2.00 -12.23 -7.98
C LYS A 63 -3.42 -11.70 -7.81
N CYS A 64 -3.60 -10.68 -6.96
CA CYS A 64 -4.91 -10.04 -6.76
C CYS A 64 -5.39 -9.35 -8.04
N GLN A 65 -4.53 -8.59 -8.72
CA GLN A 65 -4.88 -7.94 -9.98
C GLN A 65 -5.22 -8.97 -11.07
N ALA A 66 -4.45 -10.04 -11.20
CA ALA A 66 -4.70 -11.11 -12.15
C ALA A 66 -6.04 -11.83 -11.90
N PHE A 67 -6.47 -11.93 -10.63
CA PHE A 67 -7.79 -12.44 -10.27
C PHE A 67 -8.90 -11.46 -10.67
N LEU A 68 -8.76 -10.17 -10.32
CA LEU A 68 -9.75 -9.14 -10.63
C LEU A 68 -9.94 -8.93 -12.14
N SER A 69 -8.88 -9.07 -12.93
CA SER A 69 -8.94 -8.99 -14.39
C SER A 69 -9.70 -10.16 -15.04
N LYS A 70 -9.93 -11.26 -14.32
CA LYS A 70 -10.71 -12.42 -14.80
C LYS A 70 -12.18 -12.35 -14.39
N MET A 71 -12.59 -11.35 -13.63
CA MET A 71 -14.00 -11.15 -13.27
C MET A 71 -14.76 -10.54 -14.45
N GLU A 72 -16.08 -10.74 -14.47
CA GLU A 72 -16.98 -10.13 -15.46
C GLU A 72 -17.97 -9.19 -14.74
N PRO A 73 -17.84 -7.86 -14.91
CA PRO A 73 -16.83 -7.16 -15.70
C PRO A 73 -15.45 -7.15 -15.04
N ALA A 74 -14.39 -6.96 -15.85
CA ALA A 74 -13.02 -6.87 -15.36
C ALA A 74 -12.84 -5.71 -14.37
N GLN A 75 -12.10 -5.94 -13.29
CA GLN A 75 -11.86 -4.96 -12.23
C GLN A 75 -10.38 -4.66 -12.04
N ASN A 76 -10.08 -3.48 -11.52
CA ASN A 76 -8.73 -3.06 -11.14
C ASN A 76 -8.60 -3.02 -9.62
N LEU A 77 -7.44 -3.43 -9.11
CA LEU A 77 -7.14 -3.33 -7.70
C LEU A 77 -6.96 -1.84 -7.34
N THR A 78 -7.81 -1.34 -6.46
CA THR A 78 -7.74 0.05 -5.95
C THR A 78 -7.14 0.10 -4.55
N LEU A 79 -7.54 -0.84 -3.69
CA LEU A 79 -7.07 -0.97 -2.32
C LEU A 79 -7.15 -2.44 -1.89
N LEU A 80 -6.08 -2.95 -1.30
CA LEU A 80 -6.07 -4.21 -0.57
C LEU A 80 -5.82 -3.92 0.91
N ARG A 81 -6.76 -4.33 1.76
CA ARG A 81 -6.66 -4.21 3.22
C ARG A 81 -6.60 -5.59 3.83
N VAL A 82 -5.47 -5.92 4.44
CA VAL A 82 -5.25 -7.21 5.12
C VAL A 82 -5.09 -6.94 6.60
N ARG A 83 -6.01 -7.46 7.41
CA ARG A 83 -5.96 -7.31 8.87
C ARG A 83 -5.56 -8.63 9.52
N THR A 84 -4.55 -8.57 10.37
CA THR A 84 -4.15 -9.65 11.26
C THR A 84 -4.51 -9.28 12.70
N LYS A 85 -4.19 -10.15 13.67
CA LYS A 85 -4.46 -9.90 15.09
C LYS A 85 -3.70 -8.68 15.64
N PHE A 86 -2.49 -8.42 15.12
CA PHE A 86 -1.60 -7.39 15.67
C PHE A 86 -1.43 -6.20 14.72
N HIS A 87 -1.39 -6.48 13.41
CA HIS A 87 -1.14 -5.45 12.40
C HIS A 87 -2.20 -5.47 11.32
N GLU A 88 -2.41 -4.32 10.72
CA GLU A 88 -3.21 -4.14 9.54
C GLU A 88 -2.34 -3.52 8.45
N VAL A 89 -2.40 -4.12 7.26
CA VAL A 89 -1.63 -3.70 6.11
C VAL A 89 -2.58 -3.18 5.05
N LEU A 90 -2.32 -1.96 4.59
CA LEU A 90 -3.02 -1.31 3.50
C LEU A 90 -2.08 -1.23 2.30
N ILE A 91 -2.49 -1.80 1.17
CA ILE A 91 -1.76 -1.75 -0.09
C ILE A 91 -2.61 -0.97 -1.08
N THR A 92 -2.13 0.19 -1.48
CA THR A 92 -2.79 1.06 -2.45
C THR A 92 -1.91 1.15 -3.69
N PRO A 93 -2.19 0.36 -4.73
CA PRO A 93 -1.54 0.55 -6.02
C PRO A 93 -2.05 1.85 -6.66
N ASP A 94 -1.13 2.57 -7.27
CA ASP A 94 -1.42 3.80 -8.01
C ASP A 94 -0.61 3.78 -9.31
N ALA A 95 -0.95 4.66 -10.26
CA ALA A 95 -0.47 4.58 -11.65
C ALA A 95 1.06 4.51 -11.81
N LYS A 96 1.84 5.03 -10.85
CA LYS A 96 3.32 4.99 -10.90
C LYS A 96 4.00 4.48 -9.63
N ILE A 97 3.30 4.48 -8.50
CA ILE A 97 3.83 4.03 -7.21
C ILE A 97 2.82 3.12 -6.52
N THR A 98 3.31 2.20 -5.70
CA THR A 98 2.47 1.47 -4.75
C THR A 98 2.80 1.95 -3.36
N VAL A 99 1.78 2.32 -2.60
CA VAL A 99 1.93 2.73 -1.20
C VAL A 99 1.48 1.58 -0.31
N LEU A 100 2.38 1.14 0.55
CA LEU A 100 2.12 0.14 1.57
C LEU A 100 2.23 0.79 2.95
N VAL A 101 1.23 0.56 3.78
CA VAL A 101 1.16 1.09 5.15
C VAL A 101 0.90 -0.06 6.10
N VAL A 102 1.77 -0.23 7.09
CA VAL A 102 1.55 -1.10 8.23
C VAL A 102 1.07 -0.20 9.37
N GLN A 103 -0.08 -0.55 9.94
CA GLN A 103 -0.67 0.19 11.04
C GLN A 103 -1.10 -0.76 12.15
N ASN A 104 -1.15 -0.23 13.36
CA ASN A 104 -1.58 -0.97 14.53
C ASN A 104 -3.04 -1.40 14.39
N ALA A 105 -3.30 -2.70 14.34
CA ALA A 105 -4.66 -3.24 14.34
C ALA A 105 -5.15 -3.34 15.78
N LYS A 106 -5.50 -2.21 16.43
CA LYS A 106 -6.16 -2.27 17.74
C LYS A 106 -7.41 -3.13 17.62
N ASP A 107 -7.37 -4.30 18.26
CA ASP A 107 -8.47 -5.25 18.26
C ASP A 107 -9.55 -4.78 19.24
N THR A 108 -10.59 -4.15 18.70
CA THR A 108 -11.76 -3.73 19.47
C THR A 108 -12.72 -4.87 19.80
N PHE A 109 -12.54 -6.07 19.22
CA PHE A 109 -13.42 -7.22 19.42
C PHE A 109 -12.91 -8.20 20.49
N LEU A 110 -11.60 -8.24 20.76
CA LEU A 110 -11.04 -9.08 21.83
C LEU A 110 -11.19 -8.50 23.24
N ASN A 111 -11.49 -7.21 23.39
CA ASN A 111 -11.58 -6.53 24.70
C ASN A 111 -13.01 -6.46 25.30
N ILE A 112 -13.95 -7.31 24.85
CA ILE A 112 -15.33 -7.34 25.41
C ILE A 112 -15.46 -8.29 26.63
N LYS A 113 -14.38 -8.87 27.16
CA LYS A 113 -14.45 -9.63 28.41
C LYS A 113 -13.28 -9.33 29.35
N GLY A 114 -13.62 -8.58 30.40
CA GLY A 114 -12.86 -8.34 31.62
C GLY A 114 -13.79 -7.70 32.62
#